data_AF-A0A345UC34-F1
#
_entry.id   AF-A0A345UC34-F1
#
_cell.length_a   1.000
_cell.length_b   1.000
_cell.length_c   1.000
_cell.angle_alpha   90.00
_cell.angle_beta   90.00
_cell.angle_gamma   90.00
#
_symmetry.space_group_name_H-M   'P 1'
#
loop_
_entity.id
_entity.type
_entity.pdbx_description
1 polymer ?
#
loop_
_entity_poly.entity_id
_entity_poly.type
_entity_poly.pdbx_seq_one_letter_code
_entity_poly.pdbx_strand_id
1 'polypeptide(L)'
;MNKKTNERPVFPFTSIVGQEEMKLSLILNVIDPKIGGVMIMGDRGTGKSTIVRALVDLLPPIDVIENDPYNSDPYDTELMSDEILEKIKKKENLTKIQIKTPMVDLPLGATEDRVCGTIDIEKAISEGKKAFEPGLLAQANRGILYVDEVNLLDDHLVDVLLDSAASGWNTVEREGISICHPARFILIGSGNPEEGELRPQLLDRFGMHAQIKTVKEPSLRVKIVQQRELFERNPQEFKEKYKEEQNKLMNNIITARKKFKNITIKYELLEKISQICSELNVDGLRGDMVTSRASKALVAFENRNEVTPKDIFTVITLCLRHRLRKDPLESIDSGFKVQEIFKKVFNY
;
A
#
# COMPACT_ATOMS: atom_id res chain seq x y z
N MET A 1 -9.08 32.59 12.47
CA MET A 1 -10.26 31.71 12.39
C MET A 1 -9.77 30.27 12.32
N ASN A 2 -9.77 29.56 13.45
CA ASN A 2 -9.39 28.15 13.51
C ASN A 2 -10.42 27.33 12.72
N LYS A 3 -10.06 26.82 11.55
CA LYS A 3 -10.75 25.67 10.95
C LYS A 3 -10.59 24.53 11.96
N LYS A 4 -11.60 24.32 12.82
CA LYS A 4 -11.78 23.05 13.52
C LYS A 4 -12.02 22.01 12.43
N THR A 5 -10.96 21.40 11.93
CA THR A 5 -11.07 20.11 11.27
C THR A 5 -11.60 19.17 12.35
N ASN A 6 -12.90 18.86 12.29
CA ASN A 6 -13.50 17.73 13.00
C ASN A 6 -12.91 16.43 12.41
N GLU A 7 -11.59 16.27 12.48
CA GLU A 7 -10.95 14.99 12.22
C GLU A 7 -11.37 14.08 13.35
N ARG A 8 -12.19 13.08 13.01
CA ARG A 8 -12.54 12.02 13.95
C ARG A 8 -11.23 11.42 14.47
N PRO A 9 -11.07 11.28 15.79
CA PRO A 9 -9.84 10.72 16.32
C PRO A 9 -9.65 9.31 15.74
N VAL A 10 -8.46 9.07 15.19
CA VAL A 10 -8.06 7.79 14.62
C VAL A 10 -7.44 6.92 15.71
N PHE A 11 -7.70 5.62 15.68
CA PHE A 11 -7.11 4.68 16.64
C PHE A 11 -5.60 4.55 16.38
N PRO A 12 -4.72 4.67 17.40
CA PRO A 12 -3.27 4.57 17.19
C PRO A 12 -2.83 3.21 16.62
N PHE A 13 -1.98 3.20 15.59
CA PHE A 13 -1.44 1.98 14.97
C PHE A 13 -0.74 1.01 15.96
N THR A 14 0.09 1.52 16.87
CA THR A 14 0.85 0.75 17.87
C THR A 14 -0.02 0.11 18.95
N SER A 15 -1.21 0.67 19.23
CA SER A 15 -2.14 0.11 20.23
C SER A 15 -2.98 -1.05 19.70
N ILE A 16 -2.93 -1.33 18.39
CA ILE A 16 -3.68 -2.42 17.77
C ILE A 16 -3.03 -3.73 18.20
N VAL A 17 -3.82 -4.63 18.78
CA VAL A 17 -3.32 -5.90 19.33
C VAL A 17 -3.41 -6.99 18.27
N GLY A 18 -2.30 -7.72 18.06
CA GLY A 18 -2.20 -8.78 17.07
C GLY A 18 -2.11 -8.24 15.63
N GLN A 19 -2.47 -9.08 14.67
CA GLN A 19 -2.42 -8.78 13.22
C GLN A 19 -1.02 -8.40 12.73
N GLU A 20 0.00 -9.05 13.31
CA GLU A 20 1.41 -8.77 13.02
C GLU A 20 1.74 -8.96 11.53
N GLU A 21 1.14 -9.95 10.88
CA GLU A 21 1.27 -10.18 9.43
C GLU A 21 0.78 -8.98 8.61
N MET A 22 -0.39 -8.43 8.95
CA MET A 22 -0.96 -7.25 8.28
C MET A 22 -0.12 -6.01 8.55
N LYS A 23 0.22 -5.73 9.82
CA LYS A 23 1.05 -4.57 10.20
C LYS A 23 2.39 -4.58 9.47
N LEU A 24 3.04 -5.75 9.44
CA LEU A 24 4.32 -5.91 8.75
C LEU A 24 4.16 -5.61 7.26
N SER A 25 3.20 -6.24 6.58
CA SER A 25 2.99 -6.03 5.14
C SER A 25 2.75 -4.55 4.78
N LEU A 26 2.00 -3.83 5.60
CA LEU A 26 1.74 -2.40 5.46
C LEU A 26 3.00 -1.55 5.66
N ILE A 27 3.76 -1.80 6.73
CA ILE A 27 5.01 -1.10 7.01
C ILE A 27 6.02 -1.30 5.87
N LEU A 28 6.16 -2.53 5.37
CA LEU A 28 7.08 -2.84 4.28
C LEU A 28 6.71 -2.09 3.00
N ASN A 29 5.42 -2.00 2.66
CA ASN A 29 4.95 -1.24 1.50
C ASN A 29 5.10 0.28 1.66
N VAL A 30 5.06 0.80 2.89
CA VAL A 30 5.41 2.20 3.16
C VAL A 30 6.91 2.46 2.97
N ILE A 31 7.75 1.47 3.30
CA ILE A 31 9.20 1.58 3.14
C ILE A 31 9.60 1.50 1.66
N ASP A 32 9.08 0.51 0.94
CA ASP A 32 9.25 0.37 -0.52
C ASP A 32 7.89 0.18 -1.21
N PRO A 33 7.28 1.26 -1.73
CA PRO A 33 6.01 1.19 -2.47
C PRO A 33 6.08 0.31 -3.72
N LYS A 34 7.29 0.08 -4.27
CA LYS A 34 7.49 -0.79 -5.45
C LYS A 34 7.36 -2.29 -5.14
N ILE A 35 7.08 -2.66 -3.88
CA ILE A 35 6.64 -4.02 -3.53
C ILE A 35 5.33 -4.35 -4.25
N GLY A 36 4.46 -3.36 -4.52
CA GLY A 36 3.26 -3.57 -5.34
C GLY A 36 1.98 -3.76 -4.52
N GLY A 37 1.90 -3.18 -3.33
CA GLY A 37 0.68 -3.13 -2.53
C GLY A 37 0.43 -4.36 -1.67
N VAL A 38 -0.68 -4.31 -0.94
CA VAL A 38 -1.11 -5.36 -0.01
C VAL A 38 -2.54 -5.77 -0.28
N MET A 39 -2.76 -7.07 -0.47
CA MET A 39 -4.07 -7.70 -0.41
C MET A 39 -4.31 -8.22 1.01
N ILE A 40 -5.45 -7.87 1.59
CA ILE A 40 -5.80 -8.16 2.97
C ILE A 40 -7.09 -8.97 3.01
N MET A 41 -6.95 -10.28 3.22
CA MET A 41 -8.08 -11.21 3.27
C MET A 41 -8.41 -11.60 4.70
N GLY A 42 -9.68 -11.53 5.08
CA GLY A 42 -10.13 -12.08 6.37
C GLY A 42 -11.60 -11.81 6.66
N ASP A 43 -12.05 -12.25 7.82
CA ASP A 43 -13.46 -12.15 8.24
C ASP A 43 -13.91 -10.69 8.44
N ARG A 44 -15.22 -10.46 8.41
CA ARG A 44 -15.82 -9.17 8.78
C ARG A 44 -15.54 -8.87 10.26
N GLY A 45 -15.39 -7.59 10.61
CA GLY A 45 -15.13 -7.16 11.99
C GLY A 45 -13.68 -7.33 12.47
N THR A 46 -12.76 -7.74 11.61
CA THR A 46 -11.32 -7.85 11.92
C THR A 46 -10.58 -6.51 11.98
N GLY A 47 -11.23 -5.38 11.65
CA GLY A 47 -10.61 -4.06 11.77
C GLY A 47 -9.65 -3.67 10.64
N LYS A 48 -9.79 -4.29 9.46
CA LYS A 48 -8.97 -4.02 8.26
C LYS A 48 -8.85 -2.52 7.94
N SER A 49 -9.98 -1.83 7.76
CA SER A 49 -9.98 -0.39 7.45
C SER A 49 -9.47 0.48 8.62
N THR A 50 -9.62 0.02 9.86
CA THR A 50 -9.11 0.73 11.05
C THR A 50 -7.59 0.77 11.06
N ILE A 51 -6.92 -0.34 10.75
CA ILE A 51 -5.44 -0.40 10.72
C ILE A 51 -4.87 0.45 9.59
N VAL A 52 -5.50 0.43 8.41
CA VAL A 52 -5.05 1.26 7.28
C VAL A 52 -5.16 2.75 7.63
N ARG A 53 -6.28 3.18 8.22
CA ARG A 53 -6.44 4.57 8.70
C ARG A 53 -5.43 4.92 9.79
N ALA A 54 -5.17 3.99 10.71
CA ALA A 54 -4.17 4.16 11.75
C ALA A 54 -2.75 4.31 11.19
N LEU A 55 -2.42 3.58 10.12
CA LEU A 55 -1.15 3.71 9.42
C LEU A 55 -1.00 5.11 8.81
N VAL A 56 -2.04 5.61 8.13
CA VAL A 56 -2.03 6.95 7.51
C VAL A 56 -1.81 8.05 8.55
N ASP A 57 -2.46 7.96 9.73
CA ASP A 57 -2.28 8.93 10.83
C ASP A 57 -0.86 8.86 11.45
N LEU A 58 -0.17 7.71 11.32
CA LEU A 58 1.21 7.51 11.78
C LEU A 58 2.26 8.06 10.79
N LEU A 59 1.95 8.14 9.49
CA LEU A 59 2.92 8.58 8.49
C LEU A 59 3.29 10.05 8.64
N PRO A 60 4.56 10.42 8.35
CA PRO A 60 4.95 11.82 8.35
C PRO A 60 4.16 12.61 7.28
N PRO A 61 3.95 13.91 7.49
CA PRO A 61 3.39 14.77 6.46
C PRO A 61 4.32 14.80 5.24
N ILE A 62 3.73 15.07 4.08
CA ILE A 62 4.43 15.22 2.80
C ILE A 62 4.45 16.68 2.37
N ASP A 63 5.55 17.13 1.80
CA ASP A 63 5.64 18.43 1.15
C ASP A 63 4.95 18.35 -0.23
N VAL A 64 4.05 19.28 -0.51
CA VAL A 64 3.34 19.42 -1.79
C VAL A 64 3.35 20.87 -2.26
N ILE A 65 3.12 21.06 -3.56
CA ILE A 65 2.93 22.39 -4.14
C ILE A 65 1.49 22.85 -3.90
N GLU A 66 1.33 24.09 -3.42
CA GLU A 66 0.03 24.67 -3.15
C GLU A 66 -0.83 24.74 -4.43
N ASN A 67 -2.12 24.40 -4.31
CA ASN A 67 -3.11 24.38 -5.41
C ASN A 67 -2.81 23.39 -6.55
N ASP A 68 -1.96 22.39 -6.32
CA ASP A 68 -1.78 21.29 -7.28
C ASP A 68 -2.76 20.14 -7.00
N PRO A 69 -3.62 19.75 -7.96
CA PRO A 69 -4.54 18.62 -7.77
C PRO A 69 -3.81 17.26 -7.66
N TYR A 70 -2.56 17.16 -8.10
CA TYR A 70 -1.80 15.91 -8.13
C TYR A 70 -0.85 15.74 -6.95
N ASN A 71 -0.83 16.63 -5.95
CA ASN A 71 0.08 16.56 -4.80
C ASN A 71 1.56 16.43 -5.19
N SER A 72 2.00 17.10 -6.26
CA SER A 72 3.33 16.96 -6.84
C SER A 72 4.44 17.19 -5.83
N ASP A 73 5.51 16.39 -5.94
CA ASP A 73 6.68 16.53 -5.09
C ASP A 73 7.47 17.80 -5.46
N PRO A 74 7.79 18.69 -4.52
CA PRO A 74 8.61 19.88 -4.83
C PRO A 74 10.08 19.58 -5.18
N TYR A 75 10.56 18.35 -4.97
CA TYR A 75 11.96 17.96 -5.11
C TYR A 75 12.19 16.87 -6.15
N ASP A 76 11.21 16.00 -6.40
CA ASP A 76 11.33 14.87 -7.33
C ASP A 76 10.58 15.15 -8.64
N THR A 77 11.31 15.35 -9.73
CA THR A 77 10.76 15.63 -11.05
C THR A 77 9.96 14.47 -11.64
N GLU A 78 10.19 13.23 -11.21
CA GLU A 78 9.39 12.07 -11.66
C GLU A 78 7.96 12.08 -11.09
N LEU A 79 7.74 12.88 -10.03
CA LEU A 79 6.48 12.95 -9.29
C LEU A 79 5.80 14.32 -9.44
N MET A 80 6.16 15.06 -10.49
CA MET A 80 5.56 16.35 -10.81
C MET A 80 4.63 16.22 -12.01
N SER A 81 3.54 16.99 -12.00
CA SER A 81 2.73 17.22 -13.20
C SER A 81 3.49 18.05 -14.24
N ASP A 82 3.10 17.93 -15.51
CA ASP A 82 3.71 18.70 -16.61
C ASP A 82 3.62 20.21 -16.38
N GLU A 83 2.49 20.68 -15.83
CA GLU A 83 2.27 22.10 -15.52
C GLU A 83 3.28 22.62 -14.49
N ILE A 84 3.58 21.83 -13.48
CA ILE A 84 4.53 22.19 -12.43
C ILE A 84 5.96 22.16 -12.96
N LEU A 85 6.30 21.14 -13.76
CA LEU A 85 7.59 21.07 -14.43
C LEU A 85 7.83 22.31 -15.30
N GLU A 86 6.81 22.80 -16.02
CA GLU A 86 6.91 24.04 -16.79
C GLU A 86 7.11 25.27 -15.90
N LYS A 87 6.37 25.40 -14.79
CA LYS A 87 6.51 26.53 -13.85
C LYS A 87 7.89 26.56 -13.19
N ILE A 88 8.44 25.40 -12.84
CA ILE A 88 9.80 25.26 -12.31
C ILE A 88 10.84 25.67 -13.37
N LYS A 89 10.68 25.22 -14.63
CA LYS A 89 11.55 25.63 -15.74
C LYS A 89 11.51 27.14 -15.97
N LYS A 90 10.34 27.77 -15.79
CA LYS A 90 10.14 29.23 -15.86
C LYS A 90 10.64 29.99 -14.63
N LYS A 91 11.16 29.29 -13.61
CA LYS A 91 11.62 29.84 -12.32
C LYS A 91 10.53 30.63 -11.57
N GLU A 92 9.28 30.20 -11.69
CA GLU A 92 8.19 30.80 -10.90
C GLU A 92 8.29 30.41 -9.42
N ASN A 93 7.87 31.31 -8.54
CA ASN A 93 7.82 31.04 -7.09
C ASN A 93 6.63 30.13 -6.78
N LEU A 94 6.91 28.86 -6.49
CA LEU A 94 5.92 27.89 -6.04
C LEU A 94 5.87 27.84 -4.51
N THR A 95 4.69 28.08 -3.93
CA THR A 95 4.47 27.92 -2.49
C THR A 95 4.45 26.43 -2.15
N LYS A 96 5.18 26.05 -1.09
CA LYS A 96 5.19 24.69 -0.57
C LYS A 96 4.35 24.62 0.70
N ILE A 97 3.49 23.63 0.81
CA ILE A 97 2.70 23.35 2.02
C ILE A 97 2.93 21.90 2.45
N GLN A 98 2.73 21.63 3.73
CA GLN A 98 2.74 20.28 4.28
C GLN A 98 1.32 19.79 4.47
N ILE A 99 1.02 18.63 3.89
CA ILE A 99 -0.25 17.94 4.06
C ILE A 99 -0.03 16.57 4.68
N LYS A 100 -1.06 16.04 5.33
CA LYS A 100 -1.05 14.62 5.72
C LYS A 100 -1.00 13.74 4.48
N THR A 101 -0.43 12.55 4.62
CA THR A 101 -0.43 11.55 3.54
C THR A 101 -1.88 11.30 3.10
N PRO A 102 -2.24 11.48 1.81
CA PRO A 102 -3.60 11.30 1.37
C PRO A 102 -4.01 9.84 1.46
N MET A 103 -5.23 9.60 1.95
CA MET A 103 -5.89 8.30 1.92
C MET A 103 -7.18 8.47 1.15
N VAL A 104 -7.29 7.74 0.04
CA VAL A 104 -8.47 7.76 -0.83
C VAL A 104 -9.14 6.40 -0.74
N ASP A 105 -10.42 6.41 -0.36
CA ASP A 105 -11.27 5.23 -0.35
C ASP A 105 -11.95 5.09 -1.72
N LEU A 106 -11.76 3.95 -2.40
CA LEU A 106 -12.45 3.63 -3.65
C LEU A 106 -13.80 2.95 -3.35
N PRO A 107 -14.93 3.58 -3.70
CA PRO A 107 -16.23 2.94 -3.53
C PRO A 107 -16.46 1.86 -4.60
N LEU A 108 -17.22 0.82 -4.25
CA LEU A 108 -17.54 -0.30 -5.15
C LEU A 108 -18.18 0.13 -6.47
N GLY A 109 -19.09 1.11 -6.41
CA GLY A 109 -19.78 1.65 -7.59
C GLY A 109 -19.09 2.87 -8.21
N ALA A 110 -17.76 3.00 -8.07
CA ALA A 110 -17.02 4.06 -8.75
C ALA A 110 -17.08 3.84 -10.27
N THR A 111 -17.40 4.87 -11.04
CA THR A 111 -17.23 4.82 -12.49
C THR A 111 -15.75 5.03 -12.85
N GLU A 112 -15.32 4.49 -13.99
CA GLU A 112 -13.96 4.70 -14.52
C GLU A 112 -13.58 6.19 -14.57
N ASP A 113 -14.50 7.01 -15.05
CA ASP A 113 -14.44 8.48 -15.06
C ASP A 113 -14.09 9.09 -13.70
N ARG A 114 -14.69 8.58 -12.62
CA ARG A 114 -14.40 9.06 -11.26
C ARG A 114 -13.04 8.60 -10.77
N VAL A 115 -12.58 7.43 -11.20
CA VAL A 115 -11.29 6.86 -10.80
C VAL A 115 -10.15 7.54 -11.52
N CYS A 116 -10.21 7.54 -12.86
CA CYS A 116 -9.16 8.03 -13.74
C CYS A 116 -9.20 9.54 -13.92
N GLY A 117 -10.39 10.14 -13.86
CA GLY A 117 -10.64 11.52 -14.23
C GLY A 117 -11.35 11.63 -15.59
N THR A 118 -11.94 12.79 -15.83
CA THR A 118 -12.69 13.09 -17.05
C THR A 118 -12.09 14.27 -17.79
N ILE A 119 -12.39 14.35 -19.09
CA ILE A 119 -12.03 15.51 -19.92
C ILE A 119 -13.32 16.27 -20.21
N ASP A 120 -13.41 17.51 -19.75
CA ASP A 120 -14.52 18.41 -20.07
C ASP A 120 -14.31 18.97 -21.48
N ILE A 121 -15.02 18.39 -22.44
CA ILE A 121 -14.93 18.70 -23.87
C ILE A 121 -15.36 20.14 -24.14
N GLU A 122 -16.40 20.63 -23.47
CA GLU A 122 -16.94 21.98 -23.70
C GLU A 122 -15.91 23.04 -23.28
N LYS A 123 -15.28 22.85 -22.12
CA LYS A 123 -14.18 23.71 -21.67
C LYS A 123 -12.92 23.56 -22.53
N ALA A 124 -12.58 22.34 -22.96
CA ALA A 124 -11.41 22.11 -23.80
C ALA A 124 -11.50 22.83 -25.16
N ILE A 125 -12.68 22.86 -25.76
CA ILE A 125 -12.92 23.54 -27.04
C ILE A 125 -13.02 25.06 -26.87
N SER A 126 -13.66 25.54 -25.79
CA SER A 126 -13.92 26.97 -25.58
C SER A 126 -12.70 27.74 -25.02
N GLU A 127 -11.96 27.18 -24.08
CA GLU A 127 -10.83 27.84 -23.42
C GLU A 127 -9.46 27.47 -24.01
N GLY A 128 -9.41 26.49 -24.93
CA GLY A 128 -8.17 25.99 -25.53
C GLY A 128 -7.18 25.38 -24.54
N LYS A 129 -7.62 25.16 -23.29
CA LYS A 129 -6.86 24.53 -22.21
C LYS A 129 -7.40 23.13 -21.97
N LYS A 130 -6.52 22.17 -21.68
CA LYS A 130 -6.89 20.81 -21.30
C LYS A 130 -7.70 20.86 -20.00
N ALA A 131 -9.03 20.92 -20.11
CA ALA A 131 -9.94 20.94 -18.97
C ALA A 131 -10.12 19.52 -18.42
N PHE A 132 -9.08 19.02 -17.76
CA PHE A 132 -9.10 17.72 -17.11
C PHE A 132 -9.60 17.85 -15.68
N GLU A 133 -10.61 17.07 -15.33
CA GLU A 133 -11.09 16.95 -13.95
C GLU A 133 -10.38 15.75 -13.29
N PRO A 134 -9.55 16.00 -12.26
CA PRO A 134 -8.74 14.96 -11.63
C PRO A 134 -9.61 13.94 -10.89
N GLY A 135 -9.39 12.66 -11.20
CA GLY A 135 -10.06 11.54 -10.53
C GLY A 135 -9.48 11.18 -9.15
N LEU A 136 -9.95 10.05 -8.61
CA LEU A 136 -9.45 9.49 -7.35
C LEU A 136 -7.95 9.13 -7.42
N LEU A 137 -7.45 8.69 -8.58
CA LEU A 137 -6.04 8.37 -8.77
C LEU A 137 -5.12 9.57 -8.61
N ALA A 138 -5.55 10.76 -9.07
CA ALA A 138 -4.81 12.00 -8.88
C ALA A 138 -4.72 12.37 -7.40
N GLN A 139 -5.82 12.24 -6.67
CA GLN A 139 -5.89 12.52 -5.23
C GLN A 139 -5.06 11.52 -4.40
N ALA A 140 -4.95 10.27 -4.85
CA ALA A 140 -4.19 9.22 -4.19
C ALA A 140 -2.67 9.35 -4.41
N ASN A 141 -2.22 10.19 -5.35
CA ASN A 141 -0.80 10.33 -5.66
C ASN A 141 0.02 10.67 -4.40
N ARG A 142 1.15 9.95 -4.23
CA ARG A 142 2.04 9.99 -3.05
C ARG A 142 1.37 9.59 -1.73
N GLY A 143 0.23 8.90 -1.79
CA GLY A 143 -0.47 8.37 -0.61
C GLY A 143 -0.91 6.93 -0.76
N ILE A 144 -2.10 6.64 -0.24
CA ILE A 144 -2.68 5.31 -0.14
C ILE A 144 -4.03 5.30 -0.85
N LEU A 145 -4.22 4.31 -1.74
CA LEU A 145 -5.51 3.98 -2.32
C LEU A 145 -6.04 2.72 -1.63
N TYR A 146 -7.12 2.87 -0.87
CA TYR A 146 -7.79 1.77 -0.19
C TYR A 146 -9.01 1.33 -1.00
N VAL A 147 -9.08 0.06 -1.34
CA VAL A 147 -10.23 -0.55 -2.02
C VAL A 147 -10.88 -1.52 -1.06
N ASP A 148 -12.11 -1.21 -0.64
CA ASP A 148 -12.90 -2.12 0.18
C ASP A 148 -13.59 -3.17 -0.69
N GLU A 149 -13.59 -4.43 -0.26
CA GLU A 149 -14.23 -5.54 -0.95
C GLU A 149 -13.79 -5.66 -2.42
N VAL A 150 -12.47 -5.75 -2.66
CA VAL A 150 -11.86 -5.90 -4.01
C VAL A 150 -12.42 -7.06 -4.83
N ASN A 151 -13.03 -8.05 -4.17
CA ASN A 151 -13.70 -9.19 -4.82
C ASN A 151 -14.88 -8.74 -5.70
N LEU A 152 -15.50 -7.62 -5.36
CA LEU A 152 -16.71 -7.08 -6.01
C LEU A 152 -16.39 -6.01 -7.05
N LEU A 153 -15.12 -5.68 -7.27
CA LEU A 153 -14.73 -4.62 -8.20
C LEU A 153 -14.87 -5.08 -9.66
N ASP A 154 -15.30 -4.17 -10.52
CA ASP A 154 -15.41 -4.38 -11.96
C ASP A 154 -14.04 -4.62 -12.62
N ASP A 155 -14.00 -5.51 -13.61
CA ASP A 155 -12.77 -5.94 -14.30
C ASP A 155 -11.97 -4.76 -14.88
N HIS A 156 -12.66 -3.84 -15.55
CA HIS A 156 -12.01 -2.69 -16.18
C HIS A 156 -11.33 -1.76 -15.16
N LEU A 157 -11.90 -1.62 -13.96
CA LEU A 157 -11.29 -0.81 -12.90
C LEU A 157 -10.06 -1.49 -12.31
N VAL A 158 -10.13 -2.81 -12.11
CA VAL A 158 -9.01 -3.60 -11.60
C VAL A 158 -7.77 -3.39 -12.47
N ASP A 159 -7.91 -3.50 -13.78
CA ASP A 159 -6.77 -3.37 -14.72
C ASP A 159 -6.15 -1.98 -14.65
N VAL A 160 -6.96 -0.92 -14.72
CA VAL A 160 -6.46 0.46 -14.68
C VAL A 160 -5.79 0.80 -13.34
N LEU A 161 -6.34 0.32 -12.23
CA LEU A 161 -5.74 0.52 -10.91
C LEU A 161 -4.38 -0.17 -10.77
N LEU A 162 -4.29 -1.42 -11.24
CA LEU A 162 -3.07 -2.20 -11.15
C LEU A 162 -1.98 -1.69 -12.10
N ASP A 163 -2.36 -1.23 -13.30
CA ASP A 163 -1.45 -0.58 -14.23
C ASP A 163 -0.92 0.73 -13.66
N SER A 164 -1.80 1.59 -13.12
CA SER A 164 -1.42 2.86 -12.48
C SER A 164 -0.53 2.64 -11.25
N ALA A 165 -0.82 1.64 -10.43
CA ALA A 165 -0.01 1.29 -9.26
C ALA A 165 1.38 0.77 -9.65
N ALA A 166 1.49 0.07 -10.78
CA ALA A 166 2.77 -0.49 -11.26
C ALA A 166 3.62 0.56 -12.00
N SER A 167 3.02 1.35 -12.89
CA SER A 167 3.70 2.39 -13.67
C SER A 167 4.01 3.63 -12.81
N GLY A 168 3.16 3.92 -11.82
CA GLY A 168 3.16 5.16 -11.06
C GLY A 168 2.59 6.35 -11.84
N TRP A 169 1.96 6.11 -12.99
CA TRP A 169 1.36 7.12 -13.87
C TRP A 169 -0.02 6.67 -14.31
N ASN A 170 -0.98 7.57 -14.24
CA ASN A 170 -2.31 7.36 -14.82
C ASN A 170 -2.34 8.02 -16.20
N THR A 171 -2.85 7.29 -17.20
CA THR A 171 -3.01 7.77 -18.58
C THR A 171 -4.48 7.71 -18.94
N VAL A 172 -5.04 8.85 -19.33
CA VAL A 172 -6.44 8.98 -19.74
C VAL A 172 -6.46 9.36 -21.21
N GLU A 173 -6.99 8.46 -22.04
CA GLU A 173 -7.11 8.67 -23.49
C GLU A 173 -8.58 8.70 -23.89
N ARG A 174 -9.06 9.86 -24.35
CA ARG A 174 -10.43 10.01 -24.87
C ARG A 174 -10.44 10.94 -26.09
N GLU A 175 -11.16 10.51 -27.12
CA GLU A 175 -11.47 11.33 -28.31
C GLU A 175 -10.23 11.99 -28.96
N GLY A 176 -9.08 11.28 -28.94
CA GLY A 176 -7.82 11.76 -29.53
C GLY A 176 -6.98 12.66 -28.62
N ILE A 177 -7.42 12.93 -27.39
CA ILE A 177 -6.65 13.62 -26.35
C ILE A 177 -6.10 12.59 -25.38
N SER A 178 -4.77 12.61 -25.18
CA SER A 178 -4.08 11.80 -24.17
C SER A 178 -3.51 12.72 -23.08
N ILE A 179 -3.86 12.44 -21.82
CA ILE A 179 -3.40 13.16 -20.64
C ILE A 179 -2.78 12.15 -19.69
N CYS A 180 -1.56 12.44 -19.25
CA CYS A 180 -0.85 11.63 -18.28
C CYS A 180 -0.58 12.45 -17.03
N HIS A 181 -0.76 11.85 -15.85
CA HIS A 181 -0.41 12.49 -14.59
C HIS A 181 0.21 11.48 -13.61
N PRO A 182 1.02 11.94 -12.64
CA PRO A 182 1.61 11.05 -11.64
C PRO A 182 0.50 10.45 -10.76
N ALA A 183 0.64 9.17 -10.47
CA ALA A 183 -0.27 8.37 -9.64
C ALA A 183 0.52 7.29 -8.88
N ARG A 184 1.59 7.69 -8.18
CA ARG A 184 2.40 6.78 -7.36
C ARG A 184 1.79 6.66 -5.97
N PHE A 185 0.97 5.64 -5.76
CA PHE A 185 0.30 5.34 -4.50
C PHE A 185 0.55 3.91 -4.03
N ILE A 186 0.33 3.65 -2.74
CA ILE A 186 0.32 2.30 -2.19
C ILE A 186 -1.10 1.76 -2.31
N LEU A 187 -1.28 0.71 -3.12
CA LEU A 187 -2.57 0.03 -3.27
C LEU A 187 -2.80 -0.93 -2.10
N ILE A 188 -3.92 -0.76 -1.40
CA ILE A 188 -4.36 -1.66 -0.34
C ILE A 188 -5.75 -2.17 -0.69
N GLY A 189 -5.85 -3.46 -0.97
CA GLY A 189 -7.13 -4.14 -1.18
C GLY A 189 -7.54 -4.91 0.06
N SER A 190 -8.80 -4.80 0.48
CA SER A 190 -9.40 -5.71 1.45
C SER A 190 -10.44 -6.60 0.80
N GLY A 191 -10.55 -7.84 1.27
CA GLY A 191 -11.58 -8.77 0.80
C GLY A 191 -12.02 -9.74 1.90
N ASN A 192 -13.18 -10.33 1.67
CA ASN A 192 -13.73 -11.41 2.48
C ASN A 192 -13.73 -12.71 1.64
N PRO A 193 -13.01 -13.76 2.05
CA PRO A 193 -13.02 -15.04 1.34
C PRO A 193 -14.42 -15.64 1.11
N GLU A 194 -15.42 -15.30 1.95
CA GLU A 194 -16.79 -15.81 1.82
C GLU A 194 -17.59 -15.12 0.70
N GLU A 195 -17.17 -13.94 0.23
CA GLU A 195 -17.89 -13.14 -0.77
C GLU A 195 -17.50 -13.47 -2.22
N GLY A 196 -16.56 -14.40 -2.41
CA GLY A 196 -16.09 -14.82 -3.72
C GLY A 196 -14.57 -15.00 -3.76
N GLU A 197 -14.10 -15.78 -4.72
CA GLU A 197 -12.67 -15.88 -4.99
C GLU A 197 -12.16 -14.64 -5.73
N LEU A 198 -10.92 -14.25 -5.42
CA LEU A 198 -10.24 -13.18 -6.11
C LEU A 198 -9.87 -13.59 -7.53
N ARG A 199 -9.97 -12.64 -8.45
CA ARG A 199 -9.54 -12.81 -9.82
C ARG A 199 -8.02 -13.05 -9.87
N PRO A 200 -7.51 -13.98 -10.71
CA PRO A 200 -6.09 -14.26 -10.81
C PRO A 200 -5.21 -13.03 -11.10
N GLN A 201 -5.72 -12.06 -11.86
CA GLN A 201 -5.01 -10.81 -12.18
C GLN A 201 -4.67 -9.99 -10.93
N LEU A 202 -5.60 -9.93 -9.96
CA LEU A 202 -5.37 -9.27 -8.67
C LEU A 202 -4.29 -10.03 -7.91
N LEU A 203 -4.42 -11.36 -7.83
CA LEU A 203 -3.49 -12.20 -7.08
C LEU A 203 -2.05 -12.09 -7.63
N ASP A 204 -1.85 -12.10 -8.94
CA ASP A 204 -0.50 -11.95 -9.47
C ASP A 204 0.06 -10.53 -9.27
N ARG A 205 -0.78 -9.50 -9.40
CA ARG A 205 -0.28 -8.12 -9.40
C ARG A 205 -0.11 -7.52 -8.01
N PHE A 206 -0.82 -8.00 -7.00
CA PHE A 206 -0.54 -7.60 -5.62
C PHE A 206 0.81 -8.13 -5.15
N GLY A 207 1.60 -7.24 -4.54
CA GLY A 207 2.91 -7.58 -3.98
C GLY A 207 2.77 -8.61 -2.86
N MET A 208 2.03 -8.25 -1.83
CA MET A 208 1.84 -9.09 -0.64
C MET A 208 0.40 -9.49 -0.44
N HIS A 209 0.20 -10.67 0.14
CA HIS A 209 -1.10 -11.16 0.59
C HIS A 209 -1.04 -11.47 2.09
N ALA A 210 -1.65 -10.61 2.89
CA ALA A 210 -1.80 -10.78 4.33
C ALA A 210 -3.14 -11.46 4.65
N GLN A 211 -3.10 -12.57 5.37
CA GLN A 211 -4.31 -13.22 5.87
C GLN A 211 -4.57 -12.82 7.33
N ILE A 212 -5.76 -12.31 7.61
CA ILE A 212 -6.19 -11.98 8.97
C ILE A 212 -7.15 -13.05 9.45
N LYS A 213 -6.78 -13.69 10.55
CA LYS A 213 -7.65 -14.61 11.28
C LYS A 213 -8.19 -13.90 12.51
N THR A 214 -9.46 -14.13 12.80
CA THR A 214 -10.06 -13.63 14.04
C THR A 214 -9.28 -14.16 15.25
N VAL A 215 -8.91 -13.28 16.16
CA VAL A 215 -8.16 -13.63 17.38
C VAL A 215 -9.00 -14.59 18.22
N LYS A 216 -8.50 -15.82 18.42
CA LYS A 216 -9.22 -16.87 19.17
C LYS A 216 -8.93 -16.83 20.68
N GLU A 217 -7.78 -16.31 21.07
CA GLU A 217 -7.35 -16.29 22.47
C GLU A 217 -8.22 -15.33 23.32
N PRO A 218 -8.91 -15.81 24.37
CA PRO A 218 -9.82 -14.98 25.16
C PRO A 218 -9.16 -13.75 25.79
N SER A 219 -7.93 -13.90 26.29
CA SER A 219 -7.14 -12.82 26.90
C SER A 219 -6.94 -11.64 25.93
N LEU A 220 -6.56 -11.93 24.68
CA LEU A 220 -6.36 -10.93 23.64
C LEU A 220 -7.68 -10.31 23.18
N ARG A 221 -8.76 -11.10 23.09
CA ARG A 221 -10.10 -10.58 22.74
C ARG A 221 -10.58 -9.57 23.78
N VAL A 222 -10.46 -9.88 25.07
CA VAL A 222 -10.81 -8.95 26.16
C VAL A 222 -9.95 -7.68 26.07
N LYS A 223 -8.64 -7.83 25.82
CA LYS A 223 -7.74 -6.69 25.65
C LYS A 223 -8.18 -5.78 24.50
N ILE A 224 -8.56 -6.32 23.34
CA ILE A 224 -9.04 -5.54 22.20
C ILE A 224 -10.29 -4.74 22.57
N VAL A 225 -11.27 -5.37 23.23
CA VAL A 225 -12.51 -4.71 23.66
C VAL A 225 -12.21 -3.59 24.66
N GLN A 226 -11.38 -3.86 25.68
CA GLN A 226 -10.99 -2.86 26.67
C GLN A 226 -10.24 -1.66 26.04
N GLN A 227 -9.31 -1.91 25.12
CA GLN A 227 -8.61 -0.82 24.42
C GLN A 227 -9.58 0.02 23.59
N ARG A 228 -10.58 -0.63 22.96
CA ARG A 228 -11.58 0.08 22.16
C ARG A 228 -12.48 0.96 23.04
N GLU A 229 -12.94 0.44 24.17
CA GLU A 229 -13.75 1.18 25.14
C GLU A 229 -13.00 2.40 25.72
N LEU A 230 -11.72 2.22 26.09
CA LEU A 230 -10.88 3.31 26.59
C LEU A 230 -10.71 4.42 25.55
N PHE A 231 -10.53 4.04 24.28
CA PHE A 231 -10.43 4.99 23.18
C PHE A 231 -11.75 5.73 22.93
N GLU A 232 -12.89 5.04 22.98
CA GLU A 232 -14.20 5.66 22.78
C GLU A 232 -14.58 6.61 23.92
N ARG A 233 -14.17 6.29 25.16
CA ARG A 233 -14.38 7.16 26.33
C ARG A 233 -13.58 8.45 26.26
N ASN A 234 -12.26 8.36 26.03
CA ASN A 234 -11.35 9.51 25.99
C ASN A 234 -10.29 9.33 24.88
N PRO A 235 -10.59 9.70 23.62
CA PRO A 235 -9.66 9.48 22.51
C PRO A 235 -8.33 10.26 22.64
N GLN A 236 -8.36 11.46 23.23
CA GLN A 236 -7.17 12.31 23.37
C GLN A 236 -6.16 11.72 24.36
N GLU A 237 -6.63 11.34 25.56
CA GLU A 237 -5.81 10.69 26.60
C GLU A 237 -5.22 9.37 26.09
N PHE A 238 -6.02 8.59 25.35
CA PHE A 238 -5.56 7.35 24.74
C PHE A 238 -4.46 7.60 23.70
N LYS A 239 -4.62 8.59 22.82
CA LYS A 239 -3.58 8.96 21.85
C LYS A 239 -2.30 9.42 22.54
N GLU A 240 -2.42 10.19 23.62
CA GLU A 240 -1.29 10.72 24.37
C GLU A 240 -0.47 9.60 25.03
N LYS A 241 -1.14 8.57 25.57
CA LYS A 241 -0.50 7.37 26.11
C LYS A 241 0.37 6.63 25.10
N TYR A 242 -0.07 6.52 23.85
CA TYR A 242 0.66 5.79 22.79
C TYR A 242 1.56 6.69 21.93
N LYS A 243 1.60 8.00 22.19
CA LYS A 243 2.32 8.99 21.37
C LYS A 243 3.81 8.70 21.25
N GLU A 244 4.45 8.26 22.34
CA GLU A 244 5.88 7.92 22.30
C GLU A 244 6.16 6.72 21.40
N GLU A 245 5.34 5.67 21.48
CA GLU A 245 5.48 4.48 20.64
C GLU A 245 5.20 4.78 19.16
N GLN A 246 4.18 5.60 18.88
CA GLN A 246 3.90 6.10 17.53
C GLN A 246 5.10 6.85 16.96
N ASN A 247 5.67 7.79 17.72
CA ASN A 247 6.84 8.56 17.28
C ASN A 247 8.06 7.67 17.05
N LYS A 248 8.30 6.67 17.90
CA LYS A 248 9.38 5.68 17.71
C LYS A 248 9.17 4.91 16.40
N LEU A 249 7.96 4.41 16.15
CA LEU A 249 7.65 3.68 14.94
C LEU A 249 7.76 4.56 13.68
N MET A 250 7.24 5.79 13.72
CA MET A 250 7.35 6.76 12.64
C MET A 250 8.82 7.04 12.29
N ASN A 251 9.66 7.28 13.30
CA ASN A 251 11.09 7.50 13.11
C ASN A 251 11.80 6.27 12.52
N ASN A 252 11.40 5.06 12.95
CA ASN A 252 11.91 3.82 12.37
C ASN A 252 11.53 3.69 10.88
N ILE A 253 10.30 4.04 10.50
CA ILE A 253 9.87 4.03 9.09
C ILE A 253 10.66 5.06 8.26
N ILE A 254 10.85 6.28 8.78
CA ILE A 254 11.60 7.34 8.08
C ILE A 254 13.07 6.92 7.87
N THR A 255 13.70 6.37 8.89
CA THR A 255 15.09 5.90 8.82
C THR A 255 15.23 4.71 7.88
N ALA A 256 14.29 3.76 7.91
CA ALA A 256 14.24 2.64 6.99
C ALA A 256 14.11 3.09 5.53
N ARG A 257 13.22 4.04 5.21
CA ARG A 257 13.08 4.61 3.85
C ARG A 257 14.38 5.21 3.33
N LYS A 258 15.14 5.89 4.19
CA LYS A 258 16.45 6.47 3.83
C LYS A 258 17.50 5.39 3.60
N LYS A 259 17.55 4.36 4.46
CA LYS A 259 18.53 3.27 4.39
C LYS A 259 18.26 2.27 3.27
N PHE A 260 17.00 2.09 2.86
CA PHE A 260 16.58 1.08 1.88
C PHE A 260 17.46 1.06 0.62
N LYS A 261 17.87 2.23 0.11
CA LYS A 261 18.74 2.36 -1.08
C LYS A 261 20.10 1.68 -0.94
N ASN A 262 20.60 1.53 0.29
CA ASN A 262 21.94 1.00 0.58
C ASN A 262 21.94 -0.48 0.97
N ILE A 263 20.77 -1.12 1.06
CA ILE A 263 20.68 -2.50 1.53
C ILE A 263 21.00 -3.46 0.40
N THR A 264 21.86 -4.42 0.72
CA THR A 264 22.35 -5.42 -0.23
C THR A 264 21.80 -6.80 0.13
N ILE A 265 21.61 -7.62 -0.91
CA ILE A 265 21.30 -9.04 -0.80
C ILE A 265 22.43 -9.76 -1.51
N LYS A 266 22.99 -10.79 -0.85
CA LYS A 266 24.01 -11.64 -1.45
C LYS A 266 23.43 -12.43 -2.62
N TYR A 267 24.23 -12.63 -3.66
CA TYR A 267 23.81 -13.36 -4.85
C TYR A 267 23.25 -14.77 -4.52
N GLU A 268 23.91 -15.50 -3.62
CA GLU A 268 23.46 -16.82 -3.14
C GLU A 268 22.02 -16.80 -2.58
N LEU A 269 21.62 -15.73 -1.91
CA LEU A 269 20.26 -15.59 -1.38
C LEU A 269 19.25 -15.31 -2.50
N LEU A 270 19.65 -14.54 -3.52
CA LEU A 270 18.82 -14.29 -4.71
C LEU A 270 18.61 -15.59 -5.50
N GLU A 271 19.65 -16.40 -5.68
CA GLU A 271 19.54 -17.72 -6.32
C GLU A 271 18.58 -18.62 -5.56
N LYS A 272 18.68 -18.68 -4.22
CA LYS A 272 17.75 -19.48 -3.40
C LYS A 272 16.31 -18.96 -3.45
N ILE A 273 16.10 -17.65 -3.48
CA ILE A 273 14.75 -17.08 -3.68
C ILE A 273 14.18 -17.54 -5.01
N SER A 274 14.99 -17.48 -6.08
CA SER A 274 14.55 -17.88 -7.40
C SER A 274 14.30 -19.39 -7.51
N GLN A 275 15.13 -20.20 -6.85
CA GLN A 275 14.91 -21.64 -6.72
C GLN A 275 13.56 -21.94 -6.05
N ILE A 276 13.21 -21.23 -4.96
CA ILE A 276 11.90 -21.41 -4.31
C ILE A 276 10.76 -21.02 -5.25
N CYS A 277 10.86 -19.90 -5.96
CA CYS A 277 9.84 -19.47 -6.91
C CYS A 277 9.66 -20.49 -8.04
N SER A 278 10.76 -21.08 -8.52
CA SER A 278 10.74 -22.16 -9.52
C SER A 278 10.14 -23.46 -8.98
N GLU A 279 10.50 -23.92 -7.78
CA GLU A 279 9.94 -25.14 -7.17
C GLU A 279 8.44 -24.99 -6.88
N LEU A 280 7.98 -23.77 -6.60
CA LEU A 280 6.57 -23.44 -6.38
C LEU A 280 5.78 -23.22 -7.68
N ASN A 281 6.41 -23.29 -8.86
CA ASN A 281 5.80 -22.98 -10.16
C ASN A 281 5.11 -21.60 -10.19
N VAL A 282 5.76 -20.59 -9.60
CA VAL A 282 5.27 -19.20 -9.64
C VAL A 282 5.42 -18.66 -11.06
N ASP A 283 4.39 -18.00 -11.56
CA ASP A 283 4.41 -17.40 -12.89
C ASP A 283 5.28 -16.13 -12.94
N GLY A 284 6.24 -16.10 -13.87
CA GLY A 284 7.13 -14.97 -14.11
C GLY A 284 8.12 -14.68 -12.96
N LEU A 285 8.73 -13.49 -12.98
CA LEU A 285 9.79 -13.06 -12.04
C LEU A 285 9.27 -12.14 -10.93
N ARG A 286 7.96 -11.92 -10.87
CA ARG A 286 7.37 -10.96 -9.93
C ARG A 286 7.49 -11.46 -8.50
N GLY A 287 7.34 -12.76 -8.25
CA GLY A 287 7.58 -13.38 -6.96
C GLY A 287 8.99 -13.12 -6.43
N ASP A 288 10.00 -13.27 -7.29
CA ASP A 288 11.42 -13.04 -6.99
C ASP A 288 11.67 -11.58 -6.60
N MET A 289 11.17 -10.64 -7.43
CA MET A 289 11.36 -9.20 -7.24
C MET A 289 10.69 -8.70 -5.96
N VAL A 290 9.47 -9.14 -5.70
CA VAL A 290 8.72 -8.78 -4.50
C VAL A 290 9.40 -9.34 -3.26
N THR A 291 9.80 -10.61 -3.26
CA THR A 291 10.46 -11.25 -2.11
C THR A 291 11.78 -10.55 -1.79
N SER A 292 12.59 -10.26 -2.81
CA SER A 292 13.85 -9.53 -2.68
C SER A 292 13.65 -8.12 -2.09
N ARG A 293 12.69 -7.34 -2.62
CA ARG A 293 12.36 -6.00 -2.10
C ARG A 293 11.82 -6.05 -0.67
N ALA A 294 10.93 -6.99 -0.38
CA ALA A 294 10.35 -7.19 0.94
C ALA A 294 11.43 -7.51 1.99
N SER A 295 12.37 -8.41 1.66
CA SER A 295 13.49 -8.73 2.55
C SER A 295 14.39 -7.52 2.79
N LYS A 296 14.69 -6.70 1.76
CA LYS A 296 15.43 -5.44 1.95
C LYS A 296 14.66 -4.46 2.84
N ALA A 297 13.36 -4.30 2.62
CA ALA A 297 12.53 -3.41 3.41
C ALA A 297 12.46 -3.84 4.89
N LEU A 298 12.40 -5.14 5.17
CA LEU A 298 12.42 -5.68 6.53
C LEU A 298 13.75 -5.39 7.23
N VAL A 299 14.86 -5.63 6.54
CA VAL A 299 16.20 -5.32 7.05
C VAL A 299 16.38 -3.81 7.31
N ALA A 300 15.82 -2.97 6.43
CA ALA A 300 15.80 -1.53 6.60
C ALA A 300 15.07 -1.14 7.88
N PHE A 301 13.91 -1.75 8.09
CA PHE A 301 13.06 -1.54 9.26
C PHE A 301 13.73 -1.96 10.56
N GLU A 302 14.47 -3.07 10.54
CA GLU A 302 15.25 -3.55 11.68
C GLU A 302 16.62 -2.85 11.85
N ASN A 303 16.88 -1.77 11.10
CA ASN A 303 18.11 -1.00 11.15
C ASN A 303 19.40 -1.77 10.82
N ARG A 304 19.29 -2.88 10.08
CA ARG A 304 20.41 -3.67 9.56
C ARG A 304 20.72 -3.29 8.10
N ASN A 305 21.85 -3.79 7.57
CA ASN A 305 22.32 -3.48 6.20
C ASN A 305 22.39 -4.71 5.27
N GLU A 306 22.26 -5.91 5.83
CA GLU A 306 22.44 -7.17 5.11
C GLU A 306 21.26 -8.11 5.41
N VAL A 307 20.74 -8.72 4.35
CA VAL A 307 19.66 -9.70 4.40
C VAL A 307 20.18 -11.07 4.82
N THR A 308 19.46 -11.69 5.73
CA THR A 308 19.70 -13.04 6.23
C THR A 308 18.59 -13.99 5.78
N PRO A 309 18.82 -15.32 5.79
CA PRO A 309 17.76 -16.30 5.51
C PRO A 309 16.50 -16.13 6.37
N LYS A 310 16.66 -15.74 7.64
CA LYS A 310 15.54 -15.52 8.56
C LYS A 310 14.61 -14.39 8.05
N ASP A 311 15.18 -13.35 7.46
CA ASP A 311 14.42 -12.21 6.92
C ASP A 311 13.57 -12.63 5.74
N ILE A 312 14.14 -13.48 4.87
CA ILE A 312 13.43 -14.08 3.73
C ILE A 312 12.30 -14.97 4.27
N PHE A 313 12.58 -15.83 5.25
CA PHE A 313 11.56 -16.69 5.86
C PHE A 313 10.35 -15.91 6.40
N THR A 314 10.58 -14.76 7.04
CA THR A 314 9.52 -13.93 7.59
C THR A 314 8.60 -13.33 6.52
N VAL A 315 9.15 -12.94 5.36
CA VAL A 315 8.37 -12.24 4.32
C VAL A 315 7.91 -13.14 3.18
N ILE A 316 8.55 -14.28 2.95
CA ILE A 316 8.29 -15.12 1.76
C ILE A 316 6.86 -15.64 1.70
N THR A 317 6.27 -15.96 2.86
CA THR A 317 4.87 -16.41 2.94
C THR A 317 3.92 -15.31 2.48
N LEU A 318 4.17 -14.05 2.86
CA LEU A 318 3.41 -12.88 2.42
C LEU A 318 3.54 -12.64 0.91
N CYS A 319 4.69 -12.93 0.33
CA CYS A 319 5.01 -12.59 -1.07
C CYS A 319 4.54 -13.64 -2.08
N LEU A 320 4.48 -14.92 -1.68
CA LEU A 320 4.27 -16.04 -2.63
C LEU A 320 2.97 -16.81 -2.45
N ARG A 321 2.32 -16.77 -1.27
CA ARG A 321 1.16 -17.65 -0.99
C ARG A 321 0.01 -17.51 -1.97
N HIS A 322 -0.23 -16.29 -2.45
CA HIS A 322 -1.31 -15.95 -3.37
C HIS A 322 -0.94 -16.15 -4.84
N ARG A 323 0.35 -16.42 -5.12
CA ARG A 323 0.88 -16.71 -6.45
C ARG A 323 0.88 -18.20 -6.77
N LEU A 324 0.51 -19.04 -5.80
CA LEU A 324 0.40 -20.48 -6.00
C LEU A 324 -0.90 -20.82 -6.73
N ARG A 325 -0.77 -21.63 -7.77
CA ARG A 325 -1.92 -22.29 -8.38
C ARG A 325 -2.47 -23.30 -7.37
N LYS A 326 -3.71 -23.09 -6.94
CA LYS A 326 -4.41 -24.05 -6.08
C LYS A 326 -4.93 -25.18 -6.97
N ASP A 327 -4.39 -26.37 -6.79
CA ASP A 327 -5.07 -27.57 -7.28
C ASP A 327 -6.33 -27.80 -6.42
N PRO A 328 -7.53 -27.94 -7.01
CA PRO A 328 -8.78 -28.12 -6.25
C PRO A 328 -8.79 -29.36 -5.34
N LEU A 329 -7.85 -30.29 -5.57
CA LEU A 329 -7.68 -31.52 -4.82
C LEU A 329 -6.66 -31.41 -3.68
N GLU A 330 -5.85 -30.35 -3.62
CA GLU A 330 -4.89 -30.13 -2.54
C GLU A 330 -5.57 -29.46 -1.34
N SER A 331 -5.52 -30.12 -0.18
CA SER A 331 -6.05 -29.62 1.09
C SER A 331 -5.03 -28.80 1.91
N ILE A 332 -3.82 -28.63 1.39
CA ILE A 332 -2.71 -28.00 2.10
C ILE A 332 -2.81 -26.47 1.98
N ASP A 333 -2.66 -25.77 3.11
CA ASP A 333 -2.59 -24.30 3.11
C ASP A 333 -1.41 -23.83 2.25
N SER A 334 -1.69 -22.98 1.27
CA SER A 334 -0.70 -22.37 0.37
C SER A 334 0.46 -21.73 1.16
N GLY A 335 0.19 -21.14 2.33
CA GLY A 335 1.24 -20.57 3.17
C GLY A 335 2.18 -21.62 3.77
N PHE A 336 1.66 -22.78 4.15
CA PHE A 336 2.47 -23.88 4.71
C PHE A 336 3.38 -24.49 3.64
N LYS A 337 2.85 -24.70 2.42
CA LYS A 337 3.62 -25.18 1.27
C LYS A 337 4.84 -24.29 0.98
N VAL A 338 4.67 -22.96 0.99
CA VAL A 338 5.78 -22.01 0.84
C VAL A 338 6.83 -22.19 1.93
N GLN A 339 6.42 -22.37 3.19
CA GLN A 339 7.35 -22.54 4.30
C GLN A 339 8.12 -23.86 4.25
N GLU A 340 7.49 -24.96 3.81
CA GLU A 340 8.16 -26.25 3.66
C GLU A 340 9.23 -26.20 2.57
N ILE A 341 8.90 -25.63 1.40
CA ILE A 341 9.88 -25.48 0.31
C ILE A 341 11.02 -24.55 0.73
N PHE A 342 10.71 -23.46 1.46
CA PHE A 342 11.74 -22.61 2.03
C PHE A 342 12.72 -23.41 2.91
N LYS A 343 12.21 -24.20 3.86
CA LYS A 343 13.06 -25.00 4.77
C LYS A 343 13.92 -26.00 4.00
N LYS A 344 13.36 -26.62 2.97
CA LYS A 344 14.07 -27.56 2.10
C LYS A 344 15.20 -26.87 1.30
N VAL A 345 14.97 -25.69 0.74
CA VAL A 345 15.98 -24.96 -0.07
C VAL A 345 17.06 -24.32 0.82
N PHE A 346 16.66 -23.81 1.99
CA PHE A 346 17.59 -23.17 2.92
C PHE A 346 18.26 -24.11 3.92
N ASN A 347 17.88 -25.40 3.95
CA ASN A 347 18.29 -26.39 4.95
C ASN A 347 18.07 -25.89 6.39
N TYR A 348 16.89 -25.37 6.66
CA TYR A 348 16.54 -24.68 7.91
C TYR A 348 15.76 -25.55 8.91
#